data_AF-A0AAU6FRD9-F1
#
_entry.id   AF-A0AAU6FRD9-F1
#
_cell.length_a   1.000
_cell.length_b   1.000
_cell.length_c   1.000
_cell.angle_alpha   90.00
_cell.angle_beta   90.00
_cell.angle_gamma   90.00
#
_symmetry.space_group_name_H-M   'P 1'
#
loop_
_entity.id
_entity.type
_entity.pdbx_description
1 polymer ?
#
loop_
_entity_poly.entity_id
_entity_poly.type
_entity_poly.pdbx_seq_one_letter_code
_entity_poly.pdbx_strand_id
1 'polypeptide(L)'
;MGSTTLALVVATVGVTGTLLSPLLAQRVVARVQAEQFDREQRAAHAQWLREQQVSELIRRRDCYVTVNAAFRLYRTRLMDFLWDFDRGQATPEGREAVEEARRDHHSTFAEAQLIVSGTVLVELDGMTAALSEVYRRIMSLAEGHPDADGSFEEIRATDFPLLWERWDHMRNVMRADLGVGPGPEGRPPAGS
;
A
#
# COMPACT_ATOMS: atom_id res chain seq x y z
N MET A 1 -50.46 45.37 57.55
CA MET A 1 -50.39 43.95 57.12
C MET A 1 -49.57 43.74 55.83
N GLY A 2 -49.03 44.78 55.16
CA GLY A 2 -48.33 44.62 53.87
C GLY A 2 -46.80 44.55 53.91
N SER A 3 -46.13 44.95 55.01
CA SER A 3 -44.65 45.01 55.08
C SER A 3 -44.00 43.69 55.52
N THR A 4 -44.61 42.99 56.49
CA THR A 4 -44.12 41.71 57.01
C THR A 4 -44.22 40.58 55.98
N THR A 5 -45.30 40.56 55.21
CA THR A 5 -45.48 39.63 54.08
C THR A 5 -44.45 39.87 52.99
N LEU A 6 -44.13 41.13 52.69
CA LEU A 6 -43.11 41.50 51.71
C LEU A 6 -41.70 41.07 52.16
N ALA A 7 -41.35 41.29 53.42
CA ALA A 7 -40.06 40.87 53.99
C ALA A 7 -39.88 39.34 53.97
N LEU A 8 -40.93 38.59 54.29
CA LEU A 8 -40.92 37.13 54.32
C LEU A 8 -40.81 36.54 52.90
N VAL A 9 -41.46 37.17 51.91
CA VAL A 9 -41.32 36.83 50.49
C VAL A 9 -39.89 37.11 49.99
N VAL A 10 -39.30 38.26 50.33
CA VAL A 10 -37.92 38.59 49.92
C VAL A 10 -36.91 37.63 50.54
N ALA A 11 -37.05 37.28 51.81
CA ALA A 11 -36.15 36.35 52.51
C ALA A 11 -36.23 34.93 51.92
N THR A 12 -37.44 34.44 51.65
CA THR A 12 -37.64 33.12 51.03
C THR A 12 -37.08 33.08 49.61
N VAL A 13 -37.29 34.12 48.79
CA VAL A 13 -36.70 34.20 47.44
C VAL A 13 -35.17 34.24 47.48
N GLY A 14 -34.57 34.98 48.43
CA GLY A 14 -33.11 35.04 48.59
C GLY A 14 -32.47 33.72 49.01
N VAL A 15 -33.08 33.00 49.97
CA VAL A 15 -32.61 31.68 50.41
C VAL A 15 -32.79 30.64 49.29
N THR A 16 -33.95 30.62 48.63
CA THR A 16 -34.21 29.68 47.53
C THR A 16 -33.25 29.92 46.35
N GLY A 17 -32.97 31.16 46.01
CA GLY A 17 -31.99 31.51 44.96
C GLY A 17 -30.56 31.08 45.31
N THR A 18 -30.16 31.23 46.57
CA THR A 18 -28.82 30.84 47.05
C THR A 18 -28.64 29.33 47.10
N LEU A 19 -29.69 28.56 47.39
CA LEU A 19 -29.65 27.10 47.42
C LEU A 19 -29.76 26.44 46.04
N LEU A 20 -30.48 27.06 45.09
CA LEU A 20 -30.64 26.53 43.72
C LEU A 20 -29.48 26.93 42.79
N SER A 21 -28.83 28.07 43.03
CA SER A 21 -27.74 28.57 42.19
C SER A 21 -26.56 27.58 42.04
N PRO A 22 -26.05 26.93 43.12
CA PRO A 22 -24.97 25.94 43.00
C PRO A 22 -25.34 24.73 42.14
N LEU A 23 -26.60 24.27 42.22
CA LEU A 23 -27.06 23.11 41.46
C LEU A 23 -27.18 23.42 39.95
N LEU A 24 -27.63 24.63 39.61
CA LEU A 24 -27.69 25.10 38.23
C LEU A 24 -26.27 25.30 37.67
N ALA A 25 -25.38 25.92 38.44
CA ALA A 25 -23.97 26.09 38.07
C ALA A 25 -23.29 24.72 37.85
N GLN A 26 -23.49 23.76 38.75
CA GLN A 26 -22.93 22.41 38.65
C GLN A 26 -23.44 21.66 37.42
N ARG A 27 -24.73 21.81 37.07
CA ARG A 27 -25.29 21.23 35.84
C ARG A 27 -24.72 21.84 34.57
N VAL A 28 -24.51 23.15 34.54
CA VAL A 28 -23.90 23.82 33.39
C VAL A 28 -22.44 23.37 33.22
N VAL A 29 -21.67 23.33 34.31
CA VAL A 29 -20.28 22.84 34.29
C VAL A 29 -20.21 21.38 33.83
N ALA A 30 -21.07 20.51 34.35
CA ALA A 30 -21.11 19.09 33.95
C ALA A 30 -21.45 18.93 32.45
N ARG A 31 -22.37 19.74 31.91
CA ARG A 31 -22.68 19.73 30.46
C ARG A 31 -21.50 20.20 29.62
N VAL A 32 -20.85 21.29 30.01
CA VAL A 32 -19.68 21.81 29.28
C VAL A 32 -18.54 20.79 29.30
N GLN A 33 -18.29 20.15 30.44
CA GLN A 33 -17.28 19.09 30.56
C GLN A 33 -17.62 17.87 29.71
N ALA A 34 -18.88 17.43 29.70
CA ALA A 34 -19.32 16.32 28.84
C ALA A 34 -19.13 16.67 27.35
N GLU A 35 -19.51 17.87 26.92
CA GLU A 35 -19.31 18.31 25.54
C GLU A 35 -17.82 18.42 25.18
N GLN A 36 -16.97 18.88 26.10
CA GLN A 36 -15.52 18.95 25.90
C GLN A 36 -14.94 17.55 25.72
N PHE A 37 -15.29 16.62 26.60
CA PHE A 37 -14.86 15.24 26.52
C PHE A 37 -15.32 14.57 25.20
N ASP A 38 -16.57 14.79 24.77
CA ASP A 38 -17.07 14.28 23.49
C ASP A 38 -16.32 14.87 22.28
N ARG A 39 -15.89 16.13 22.35
CA ARG A 39 -15.07 16.75 21.30
C ARG A 39 -13.67 16.14 21.29
N GLU A 40 -13.06 15.96 22.45
CA GLU A 40 -11.74 15.33 22.60
C GLU A 40 -11.75 13.88 22.09
N GLN A 41 -12.76 13.09 22.46
CA GLN A 41 -12.92 11.73 21.97
C GLN A 41 -13.05 11.67 20.45
N ARG A 42 -13.87 12.55 19.86
CA ARG A 42 -14.02 12.62 18.40
C ARG A 42 -12.72 13.02 17.70
N ALA A 43 -12.00 13.99 18.26
CA ALA A 43 -10.71 14.42 17.74
C ALA A 43 -9.67 13.29 17.82
N ALA A 44 -9.61 12.59 18.96
CA ALA A 44 -8.72 11.45 19.16
C ALA A 44 -9.04 10.30 18.21
N HIS A 45 -10.33 9.98 18.01
CA HIS A 45 -10.74 8.94 17.07
C HIS A 45 -10.41 9.32 15.61
N ALA A 46 -10.67 10.56 15.21
CA ALA A 46 -10.31 11.04 13.88
C ALA A 46 -8.79 11.08 13.66
N GLN A 47 -8.02 11.37 14.70
CA GLN A 47 -6.56 11.29 14.65
C GLN A 47 -6.09 9.84 14.50
N TRP A 48 -6.62 8.92 15.31
CA TRP A 48 -6.30 7.50 15.24
C TRP A 48 -6.58 6.92 13.85
N LEU A 49 -7.74 7.25 13.25
CA LEU A 49 -8.07 6.82 11.88
C LEU A 49 -7.06 7.34 10.85
N ARG A 50 -6.63 8.60 10.95
CA ARG A 50 -5.62 9.18 10.06
C ARG A 50 -4.27 8.49 10.23
N GLU A 51 -3.86 8.22 11.46
CA GLU A 51 -2.60 7.52 11.76
C GLU A 51 -2.62 6.08 11.20
N GLN A 52 -3.75 5.36 11.34
CA GLN A 52 -3.93 4.04 10.74
C GLN A 52 -3.82 4.10 9.20
N GLN A 53 -4.47 5.07 8.56
CA GLN A 53 -4.38 5.25 7.11
C GLN A 53 -2.96 5.54 6.63
N VAL A 54 -2.24 6.43 7.32
CA VAL A 54 -0.83 6.74 6.99
C VAL A 54 0.05 5.52 7.20
N SER A 55 -0.14 4.76 8.28
CA SER A 55 0.60 3.54 8.57
C SER A 55 0.40 2.48 7.49
N GLU A 56 -0.84 2.26 7.04
CA GLU A 56 -1.15 1.33 5.96
C GLU A 56 -0.52 1.75 4.62
N LEU A 57 -0.53 3.05 4.29
CA LEU A 57 0.12 3.57 3.09
C LEU A 57 1.64 3.38 3.12
N ILE A 58 2.28 3.62 4.27
CA ILE A 58 3.72 3.38 4.46
C ILE A 58 4.02 1.89 4.31
N ARG A 59 3.22 1.01 4.94
CA ARG A 59 3.37 -0.44 4.85
C ARG A 59 3.30 -0.94 3.41
N ARG A 60 2.32 -0.46 2.63
CA ARG A 60 2.21 -0.78 1.19
C ARG A 60 3.36 -0.22 0.38
N ARG A 61 3.76 1.04 0.61
CA ARG A 61 4.92 1.66 -0.06
C ARG A 61 6.17 0.82 0.12
N ASP A 62 6.47 0.42 1.35
CA ASP A 62 7.66 -0.36 1.67
C ASP A 62 7.61 -1.74 1.02
N CYS A 63 6.46 -2.41 1.08
CA CYS A 63 6.21 -3.65 0.35
C CYS A 63 6.45 -3.49 -1.16
N TYR A 64 5.94 -2.43 -1.78
CA TYR A 64 6.11 -2.17 -3.22
C TYR A 64 7.56 -1.89 -3.59
N VAL A 65 8.34 -1.24 -2.73
CA VAL A 65 9.78 -1.04 -2.94
C VAL A 65 10.51 -2.38 -2.95
N THR A 66 10.26 -3.23 -1.95
CA THR A 66 10.91 -4.54 -1.81
C THR A 66 10.59 -5.45 -2.99
N VAL A 67 9.31 -5.59 -3.36
CA VAL A 67 8.91 -6.47 -4.47
C VAL A 67 9.46 -5.99 -5.82
N ASN A 68 9.46 -4.68 -6.07
CA ASN A 68 10.05 -4.12 -7.30
C ASN A 68 11.57 -4.35 -7.36
N ALA A 69 12.27 -4.30 -6.23
CA ALA A 69 13.69 -4.60 -6.18
C ALA A 69 13.95 -6.08 -6.51
N ALA A 70 13.20 -7.00 -5.91
CA ALA A 70 13.30 -8.43 -6.17
C ALA A 70 13.02 -8.77 -7.64
N PHE A 71 11.95 -8.23 -8.22
CA PHE A 71 11.64 -8.40 -9.65
C PHE A 71 12.76 -7.92 -10.57
N ARG A 72 13.30 -6.72 -10.31
CA ARG A 72 14.37 -6.14 -11.12
C ARG A 72 15.62 -7.01 -11.04
N LEU A 73 15.99 -7.45 -9.84
CA LEU A 73 17.13 -8.32 -9.64
C LEU A 73 16.95 -9.64 -10.40
N TYR A 74 15.79 -10.30 -10.24
CA TYR A 74 15.52 -11.56 -10.91
C TYR A 74 15.55 -11.43 -12.44
N ARG A 75 14.93 -10.39 -13.00
CA ARG A 75 14.99 -10.08 -14.43
C ARG A 75 16.44 -9.85 -14.91
N THR A 76 17.23 -9.10 -14.15
CA THR A 76 18.64 -8.86 -14.49
C THR A 76 19.42 -10.18 -14.50
N ARG A 77 19.25 -11.04 -13.49
CA ARG A 77 19.93 -12.35 -13.45
C ARG A 77 19.53 -13.23 -14.63
N LEU A 78 18.26 -13.25 -15.01
CA LEU A 78 17.80 -13.97 -16.21
C LEU A 78 18.47 -13.44 -17.48
N MET A 79 18.54 -12.12 -17.65
CA MET A 79 19.17 -11.49 -18.80
C MET A 79 20.67 -11.80 -18.85
N ASP A 80 21.38 -11.64 -17.72
CA ASP A 80 22.82 -11.89 -17.62
C ASP A 80 23.12 -13.35 -17.99
N PHE A 81 22.38 -14.30 -17.42
CA PHE A 81 22.56 -15.73 -17.71
C PHE A 81 22.29 -16.05 -19.18
N LEU A 82 21.22 -15.49 -19.76
CA LEU A 82 20.91 -15.69 -21.19
C LEU A 82 22.04 -15.20 -22.09
N TRP A 83 22.61 -14.02 -21.80
CA TRP A 83 23.73 -13.47 -22.55
C TRP A 83 25.02 -14.25 -22.37
N ASP A 84 25.31 -14.72 -21.17
CA ASP A 84 26.50 -15.52 -20.91
C ASP A 84 26.36 -16.89 -21.58
N PHE A 85 25.15 -17.46 -21.63
CA PHE A 85 24.87 -18.69 -22.37
C PHE A 85 25.15 -18.51 -23.88
N ASP A 86 24.62 -17.45 -24.50
CA ASP A 86 24.86 -17.14 -25.91
C ASP A 86 26.35 -16.98 -26.25
N ARG A 87 27.12 -16.37 -25.33
CA ARG A 87 28.57 -16.21 -25.46
C ARG A 87 29.39 -17.47 -25.16
N GLY A 88 28.76 -18.58 -24.78
CA GLY A 88 29.46 -19.80 -24.33
C GLY A 88 30.21 -19.60 -22.99
N GLN A 89 29.79 -18.62 -22.20
CA GLN A 89 30.36 -18.20 -20.92
C GLN A 89 29.48 -18.55 -19.72
N ALA A 90 28.31 -19.18 -19.92
CA ALA A 90 27.44 -19.59 -18.82
C ALA A 90 28.15 -20.53 -17.85
N THR A 91 28.06 -20.23 -16.56
CA THR A 91 28.65 -21.03 -15.50
C THR A 91 27.58 -21.58 -14.54
N PRO A 92 27.89 -22.65 -13.79
CA PRO A 92 27.04 -23.12 -12.70
C PRO A 92 26.72 -22.02 -11.68
N GLU A 93 27.67 -21.14 -11.38
CA GLU A 93 27.47 -20.02 -10.45
C GLU A 93 26.49 -18.98 -11.01
N GLY A 94 26.54 -18.71 -12.32
CA GLY A 94 25.56 -17.86 -12.99
C GLY A 94 24.15 -18.44 -12.92
N ARG A 95 24.02 -19.76 -13.09
CA ARG A 95 22.73 -20.47 -12.93
C ARG A 95 22.23 -20.40 -11.47
N GLU A 96 23.10 -20.61 -10.50
CA GLU A 96 22.73 -20.51 -9.07
C GLU A 96 22.29 -19.08 -8.71
N ALA A 97 22.94 -18.05 -9.26
CA ALA A 97 22.52 -16.66 -9.05
C ALA A 97 21.10 -16.37 -9.58
N VAL A 98 20.69 -17.03 -10.67
CA VAL A 98 19.30 -16.99 -11.16
C VAL A 98 18.36 -17.68 -10.18
N GLU A 99 18.72 -18.86 -9.67
CA GLU A 99 17.90 -19.58 -8.69
C GLU A 99 17.76 -18.84 -7.37
N GLU A 100 18.83 -18.24 -6.87
CA GLU A 100 18.80 -17.40 -5.67
C GLU A 100 17.83 -16.23 -5.85
N ALA A 101 17.96 -15.48 -6.95
CA ALA A 101 17.05 -14.37 -7.24
C ALA A 101 15.59 -14.82 -7.43
N ARG A 102 15.36 -16.03 -7.96
CA ARG A 102 14.03 -16.63 -8.09
C ARG A 102 13.43 -16.97 -6.72
N ARG A 103 14.22 -17.56 -5.82
CA ARG A 103 13.79 -17.87 -4.44
C ARG A 103 13.48 -16.61 -3.65
N ASP A 104 14.34 -15.61 -3.74
CA ASP A 104 14.15 -14.31 -3.08
C ASP A 104 12.90 -13.60 -3.61
N HIS A 105 12.67 -13.66 -4.92
CA HIS A 105 11.45 -13.16 -5.54
C HIS A 105 10.20 -13.86 -4.98
N HIS A 106 10.18 -15.19 -4.93
CA HIS A 106 9.05 -15.94 -4.38
C HIS A 106 8.80 -15.65 -2.90
N SER A 107 9.87 -15.52 -2.09
CA SER A 107 9.76 -15.17 -0.67
C SER A 107 9.15 -13.78 -0.50
N THR A 108 9.65 -12.80 -1.26
CA THR A 108 9.15 -11.42 -1.23
C THR A 108 7.70 -11.35 -1.68
N PHE A 109 7.32 -12.11 -2.72
CA PHE A 109 5.94 -12.20 -3.20
C PHE A 109 5.00 -12.80 -2.14
N ALA A 110 5.44 -13.85 -1.43
CA ALA A 110 4.64 -14.49 -0.38
C ALA A 110 4.35 -13.56 0.80
N GLU A 111 5.24 -12.63 1.10
CA GLU A 111 4.99 -11.55 2.07
C GLU A 111 4.08 -10.47 1.47
N ALA A 112 4.32 -10.08 0.22
CA ALA A 112 3.61 -9.00 -0.45
C ALA A 112 2.11 -9.27 -0.57
N GLN A 113 1.69 -10.51 -0.87
CA GLN A 113 0.27 -10.88 -0.98
C GLN A 113 -0.56 -10.60 0.30
N LEU A 114 0.08 -10.45 1.46
CA LEU A 114 -0.59 -10.13 2.74
C LEU A 114 -0.79 -8.62 2.97
N ILE A 115 -0.18 -7.78 2.12
CA ILE A 115 -0.08 -6.32 2.32
C ILE A 115 -0.73 -5.57 1.15
N VAL A 116 -0.49 -6.04 -0.08
CA VAL A 116 -0.92 -5.36 -1.30
C VAL A 116 -2.44 -5.31 -1.42
N SER A 117 -2.96 -4.34 -2.17
CA SER A 117 -4.38 -4.33 -2.53
C SER A 117 -4.68 -5.41 -3.56
N GLY A 118 -5.96 -5.80 -3.68
CA GLY A 118 -6.39 -6.80 -4.67
C GLY A 118 -6.02 -6.44 -6.10
N THR A 119 -6.12 -5.16 -6.47
CA THR A 119 -5.73 -4.68 -7.81
C THR A 119 -4.24 -4.85 -8.07
N VAL A 120 -3.40 -4.56 -7.07
CA VAL A 120 -1.95 -4.76 -7.19
C VAL A 120 -1.59 -6.25 -7.19
N LEU A 121 -2.30 -7.08 -6.42
CA LEU A 121 -2.06 -8.53 -6.39
C LEU A 121 -2.22 -9.18 -7.78
N VAL A 122 -3.26 -8.80 -8.53
CA VAL A 122 -3.48 -9.28 -9.91
C VAL A 122 -2.28 -8.97 -10.81
N GLU A 123 -1.71 -7.77 -10.69
CA GLU A 123 -0.53 -7.39 -11.47
C GLU A 123 0.73 -8.15 -11.03
N LEU A 124 0.90 -8.37 -9.73
CA LEU A 124 2.01 -9.17 -9.19
C LEU A 124 1.94 -10.64 -9.64
N ASP A 125 0.75 -11.23 -9.65
CA ASP A 125 0.50 -12.58 -10.15
C ASP A 125 0.87 -12.67 -11.64
N GLY A 126 0.41 -11.70 -12.44
CA GLY A 126 0.73 -11.61 -13.86
C GLY A 126 2.23 -11.47 -14.11
N MET A 127 2.93 -10.65 -13.32
CA MET A 127 4.38 -10.48 -13.44
C MET A 127 5.14 -11.75 -13.04
N THR A 128 4.71 -12.42 -11.97
CA THR A 128 5.32 -13.67 -11.49
C THR A 128 5.14 -14.80 -12.51
N ALA A 129 3.96 -14.92 -13.11
CA ALA A 129 3.71 -15.87 -14.18
C ALA A 129 4.60 -15.59 -15.41
N ALA A 130 4.73 -14.34 -15.82
CA ALA A 130 5.59 -13.97 -16.94
C ALA A 130 7.06 -14.28 -16.66
N LEU A 131 7.58 -13.95 -15.48
CA LEU A 131 8.97 -14.26 -15.12
C LEU A 131 9.23 -15.75 -15.06
N SER A 132 8.27 -16.53 -14.55
CA SER A 132 8.37 -18.00 -14.51
C SER A 132 8.45 -18.58 -15.92
N GLU A 133 7.70 -18.02 -16.86
CA GLU A 133 7.71 -18.45 -18.26
C GLU A 133 9.04 -18.10 -18.96
N VAL A 134 9.55 -16.88 -18.78
CA VAL A 134 10.87 -16.50 -19.31
C VAL A 134 11.97 -17.37 -18.73
N TYR A 135 11.94 -17.63 -17.42
CA TYR A 135 12.85 -18.56 -16.78
C TYR A 135 12.78 -19.96 -17.41
N ARG A 136 11.57 -20.51 -17.58
CA ARG A 136 11.37 -21.82 -18.19
C ARG A 136 12.01 -21.87 -19.58
N ARG A 137 11.73 -20.88 -20.44
CA ARG A 137 12.27 -20.81 -21.80
C ARG A 137 13.80 -20.71 -21.82
N ILE A 138 14.39 -19.87 -20.97
CA ILE A 138 15.85 -19.74 -20.87
C ILE A 138 16.48 -21.06 -20.41
N MET A 139 15.90 -21.74 -19.42
CA MET A 139 16.42 -23.04 -18.97
C MET A 139 16.27 -24.12 -20.03
N SER A 140 15.12 -24.17 -20.74
CA SER A 140 14.90 -25.10 -21.86
C SER A 140 15.93 -24.89 -22.98
N LEU A 141 16.24 -23.64 -23.34
CA LEU A 141 17.31 -23.30 -24.27
C LEU A 141 18.68 -23.78 -23.74
N ALA A 142 19.00 -23.49 -22.49
CA ALA A 142 20.28 -23.84 -21.88
C ALA A 142 20.52 -25.36 -21.78
N GLU A 143 19.44 -26.12 -21.62
CA GLU A 143 19.47 -27.59 -21.54
C GLU A 143 19.50 -28.26 -22.93
N GLY A 144 19.38 -27.50 -24.01
CA GLY A 144 19.39 -28.03 -25.38
C GLY A 144 18.02 -28.48 -25.91
N HIS A 145 16.94 -28.05 -25.25
CA HIS A 145 15.56 -28.39 -25.60
C HIS A 145 14.70 -27.12 -25.80
N PRO A 146 15.12 -26.14 -26.64
CA PRO A 146 14.35 -24.91 -26.80
C PRO A 146 12.97 -25.20 -27.42
N ASP A 147 11.99 -24.37 -27.05
CA ASP A 147 10.71 -24.33 -27.75
C ASP A 147 10.90 -23.90 -29.22
N ALA A 148 9.87 -24.04 -30.05
CA ALA A 148 9.95 -23.68 -31.48
C ALA A 148 10.35 -22.21 -31.70
N ASP A 149 9.98 -21.34 -30.77
CA ASP A 149 10.32 -19.92 -30.69
C ASP A 149 11.31 -19.64 -29.53
N GLY A 150 12.01 -20.66 -29.02
CA GLY A 150 12.87 -20.56 -27.84
C GLY A 150 14.31 -20.15 -28.11
N SER A 151 14.63 -19.52 -29.25
CA SER A 151 16.00 -19.10 -29.53
C SER A 151 16.43 -17.92 -28.66
N PHE A 152 17.75 -17.70 -28.55
CA PHE A 152 18.29 -16.54 -27.86
C PHE A 152 17.70 -15.23 -28.40
N GLU A 153 17.68 -15.08 -29.73
CA GLU A 153 17.17 -13.87 -30.39
C GLU A 153 15.70 -13.63 -30.07
N GLU A 154 14.88 -14.68 -30.06
CA GLU A 154 13.44 -14.58 -29.84
C GLU A 154 13.12 -14.24 -28.38
N ILE A 155 13.72 -14.95 -27.42
CA ILE A 155 13.57 -14.64 -25.99
C ILE A 155 14.02 -13.19 -25.72
N ARG A 156 15.14 -12.75 -26.31
CA ARG A 156 15.64 -11.39 -26.14
C ARG A 156 14.72 -10.34 -26.78
N ALA A 157 14.18 -10.62 -27.97
CA ALA A 157 13.40 -9.65 -28.75
C ALA A 157 11.93 -9.57 -28.33
N THR A 158 11.39 -10.63 -27.72
CA THR A 158 9.95 -10.72 -27.40
C THR A 158 9.71 -10.70 -25.89
N ASP A 159 10.37 -11.58 -25.13
CA ASP A 159 10.01 -11.81 -23.73
C ASP A 159 10.43 -10.67 -22.80
N PHE A 160 11.67 -10.17 -22.94
CA PHE A 160 12.15 -9.09 -22.09
C PHE A 160 11.43 -7.75 -22.34
N PRO A 161 11.11 -7.36 -23.59
CA PRO A 161 10.21 -6.24 -23.84
C PRO A 161 8.81 -6.43 -23.22
N LEU A 162 8.22 -7.62 -23.32
CA LEU A 162 6.93 -7.91 -22.68
C LEU A 162 7.00 -7.77 -21.15
N LEU A 163 8.07 -8.27 -20.53
CA LEU A 163 8.34 -8.08 -19.10
C LEU A 163 8.47 -6.61 -18.72
N TRP A 164 9.07 -5.78 -19.59
CA TRP A 164 9.17 -4.34 -19.38
C TRP A 164 7.80 -3.65 -19.44
N GLU A 165 6.99 -3.95 -20.44
CA GLU A 165 5.64 -3.39 -20.60
C GLU A 165 4.74 -3.75 -19.41
N ARG A 166 4.75 -5.02 -18.99
CA ARG A 166 4.01 -5.48 -17.81
C ARG A 166 4.50 -4.81 -16.53
N TRP A 167 5.82 -4.67 -16.37
CA TRP A 167 6.39 -3.94 -15.24
C TRP A 167 5.97 -2.46 -15.23
N ASP A 168 5.94 -1.78 -16.38
CA ASP A 168 5.49 -0.40 -16.48
C ASP A 168 4.03 -0.25 -16.06
N HIS A 169 3.16 -1.15 -16.57
CA HIS A 169 1.76 -1.20 -16.19
C HIS A 169 1.57 -1.42 -14.68
N MET A 170 2.20 -2.47 -14.13
CA MET A 170 2.15 -2.79 -12.71
C MET A 170 2.59 -1.62 -11.82
N ARG A 171 3.67 -0.90 -12.21
CA ARG A 171 4.10 0.29 -11.47
C ARG A 171 3.06 1.39 -11.45
N ASN A 172 2.36 1.61 -12.56
CA ASN A 172 1.29 2.61 -12.61
C ASN A 172 0.13 2.23 -11.70
N VAL A 173 -0.21 0.94 -11.61
CA VAL A 173 -1.22 0.44 -10.66
C VAL A 173 -0.77 0.63 -9.21
N MET A 174 0.47 0.26 -8.86
CA MET A 174 1.03 0.48 -7.52
C MET A 174 1.05 1.97 -7.13
N ARG A 175 1.38 2.83 -8.09
CA ARG A 175 1.38 4.28 -7.91
C ARG A 175 -0.02 4.82 -7.68
N ALA A 176 -1.01 4.37 -8.45
CA ALA A 176 -2.41 4.72 -8.23
C ALA A 176 -2.93 4.22 -6.87
N ASP A 177 -2.53 3.00 -6.46
CA ASP A 177 -2.88 2.43 -5.15
C ASP A 177 -2.35 3.27 -3.97
N LEU A 178 -1.18 3.89 -4.12
CA LEU A 178 -0.62 4.84 -3.15
C LEU A 178 -1.17 6.27 -3.29
N GLY A 179 -2.07 6.53 -4.23
CA GLY A 179 -2.57 7.88 -4.52
C GLY A 179 -1.57 8.79 -5.24
N VAL A 180 -0.53 8.24 -5.87
CA VAL A 180 0.55 8.97 -6.55
C VAL A 180 0.46 8.79 -8.06
N GLY A 181 -0.48 9.46 -8.74
CA GLY A 181 -0.59 9.41 -10.21
C GLY A 181 -1.89 10.03 -10.72
N PRO A 182 -2.04 10.24 -12.04
CA PRO A 182 -3.36 10.51 -12.59
C PRO A 182 -4.26 9.33 -12.20
N GLY A 183 -5.42 9.61 -11.61
CA GLY A 183 -6.42 8.57 -11.39
C GLY A 183 -6.78 7.86 -12.71
N PRO A 184 -7.55 6.76 -12.68
CA PRO A 184 -7.90 5.99 -13.88
C PRO A 184 -8.54 6.81 -15.03
N GLU A 185 -8.89 8.07 -14.81
CA GLU A 185 -9.45 9.00 -15.80
C GLU A 185 -8.43 9.98 -16.42
N GLY A 186 -7.16 9.99 -15.98
CA GLY A 186 -6.19 11.03 -16.35
C GLY A 186 -5.22 10.68 -17.48
N ARG A 187 -5.65 9.94 -18.51
CA ARG A 187 -4.89 9.84 -19.76
C ARG A 187 -5.29 11.01 -20.68
N PRO A 188 -4.44 12.02 -20.89
CA PRO A 188 -4.70 13.01 -21.94
C PRO A 188 -4.71 12.30 -23.31
N PRO A 189 -5.60 12.69 -24.24
CA PRO A 189 -5.64 12.11 -25.57
C PRO A 189 -4.28 12.31 -26.25
N ALA A 190 -3.73 11.22 -26.78
CA ALA A 190 -2.53 11.29 -27.60
C ALA A 190 -2.87 12.06 -28.88
N GLY A 191 -2.26 13.23 -29.05
CA GLY A 191 -2.30 13.98 -30.31
C GLY A 191 -2.58 15.47 -30.12
N SER A 192 -1.52 16.27 -30.22
CA SER A 192 -1.54 17.62 -30.79
C SER A 192 -0.23 17.81 -31.54
#